data_AF-A0A2V1AH97-F1
#
_entry.id   AF-A0A2V1AH97-F1
#
_cell.length_a   1.000
_cell.length_b   1.000
_cell.length_c   1.000
_cell.angle_alpha   90.00
_cell.angle_beta   90.00
_cell.angle_gamma   90.00
#
_symmetry.space_group_name_H-M   'P 1'
#
loop_
_entity.id
_entity.type
_entity.pdbx_description
1 polymer ?
#
loop_
_entity_poly.entity_id
_entity_poly.type
_entity_poly.pdbx_seq_one_letter_code
_entity_poly.pdbx_strand_id
1 'polypeptide(L)'
;MRSLYRNLLRGLLKTEKLPIELRPDIEKDKYIKSELEKAALDPTYYRGLLVSELRYHIKERAKVKSRSSVGLYVSLNRAECLIESLNDLQKDPLQPSSWHQVIKFLIQLRDDQFKQQKWKEFYLRNQRKIDDQRRKQLPIRVLRRLNSKSSETRREKQFRSLKANGKFKELKSALKESNEEEGFVVRNYLKRLQLEGRIPNPYKLPYISESLTLQSLNLPDPKKLQPGSTKASVLDQAYDHDYIKAIIEPGLEYLINQSFLQEISEEISIKGPKKARIRGTNAGAMTAYFLGPPHDDHHTMKSIALDIKKSTRLFKLKHVWNMKSTDKVAIAHEKNVGDGFAVKGSGGYSDDEVICTREFYQNLADAEADWEALMNEVRTSEHVGKMPSFEKKRQQLRNQWRQPLEIATESINLELKNVCDKYKLSRAIFDRQIEVQDALNAQFEERASRYSNLLQALKDDNVFMHSELVNFKHPVEQGYFEALEADYARSSKSKRGISVVERLGMGKKLGDYLALFKFRFFQIGRRYRERFRF
;
A
#
# COMPACT_ATOMS: atom_id res chain seq x y z
N MET A 1 -15.64 -25.42 -9.38
CA MET A 1 -14.89 -24.65 -8.35
C MET A 1 -15.79 -23.97 -7.32
N ARG A 2 -16.65 -23.01 -7.68
CA ARG A 2 -17.52 -22.33 -6.68
C ARG A 2 -18.51 -23.29 -5.99
N SER A 3 -19.05 -24.26 -6.71
CA SER A 3 -19.90 -25.32 -6.18
C SER A 3 -19.15 -26.23 -5.19
N LEU A 4 -18.00 -26.76 -5.59
CA LEU A 4 -17.11 -27.58 -4.75
C LEU A 4 -16.72 -26.88 -3.44
N TYR A 5 -16.35 -25.60 -3.51
CA TYR A 5 -16.03 -24.80 -2.33
C TYR A 5 -17.22 -24.67 -1.35
N ARG A 6 -18.43 -24.43 -1.87
CA ARG A 6 -19.64 -24.38 -1.06
C ARG A 6 -19.97 -25.73 -0.42
N ASN A 7 -19.75 -26.83 -1.15
CA ASN A 7 -19.98 -28.18 -0.64
C ASN A 7 -19.00 -28.54 0.49
N LEU A 8 -17.71 -28.21 0.34
CA LEU A 8 -16.71 -28.40 1.39
C LEU A 8 -17.05 -27.64 2.68
N LEU A 9 -17.44 -26.36 2.56
CA LEU A 9 -17.83 -25.57 3.72
C LEU A 9 -19.10 -26.08 4.40
N ARG A 10 -20.09 -26.53 3.61
CA ARG A 10 -21.31 -27.15 4.14
C ARG A 10 -21.02 -28.48 4.84
N GLY A 11 -20.12 -29.30 4.28
CA GLY A 11 -19.68 -30.55 4.89
C GLY A 11 -19.02 -30.32 6.24
N LEU A 12 -18.09 -29.36 6.32
CA LEU A 12 -17.41 -29.00 7.57
C LEU A 12 -18.32 -28.39 8.65
N LEU A 13 -19.35 -27.64 8.26
CA LEU A 13 -20.32 -27.10 9.23
C LEU A 13 -21.14 -28.22 9.87
N LYS A 14 -21.39 -29.31 9.13
CA LYS A 14 -22.10 -30.47 9.66
C LYS A 14 -21.24 -31.28 10.62
N THR A 15 -19.92 -31.31 10.44
CA THR A 15 -19.00 -32.06 11.31
C THR A 15 -18.78 -31.42 12.69
N GLU A 16 -19.09 -30.12 12.87
CA GLU A 16 -18.98 -29.43 14.16
C GLU A 16 -19.86 -30.04 15.26
N LYS A 17 -20.96 -30.69 14.89
CA LYS A 17 -21.95 -31.25 15.82
C LYS A 17 -21.88 -32.77 15.97
N LEU A 18 -21.00 -33.44 15.23
CA LEU A 18 -20.91 -34.90 15.26
C LEU A 18 -20.14 -35.39 16.51
N PRO A 19 -20.55 -36.52 17.11
CA PRO A 19 -19.76 -37.18 18.14
C PRO A 19 -18.41 -37.62 17.55
N ILE A 20 -17.35 -37.51 18.34
CA ILE A 20 -16.01 -37.91 17.94
C ILE A 20 -15.67 -39.23 18.63
N GLU A 21 -15.42 -40.27 17.85
CA GLU A 21 -14.96 -41.57 18.34
C GLU A 21 -13.58 -41.85 17.72
N LEU A 22 -12.56 -41.91 18.57
CA LEU A 22 -11.16 -42.07 18.18
C LEU A 22 -10.62 -43.33 18.84
N ARG A 23 -10.09 -44.26 18.04
CA ARG A 23 -9.46 -45.49 18.54
C ARG A 23 -8.03 -45.58 17.99
N PRO A 24 -7.03 -45.06 18.72
CA PRO A 24 -5.64 -45.05 18.26
C PRO A 24 -5.06 -46.46 18.06
N ASP A 25 -5.64 -47.47 18.70
CA ASP A 25 -5.21 -48.88 18.64
C ASP A 25 -5.45 -49.54 17.27
N ILE A 26 -6.34 -48.95 16.45
CA ILE A 26 -6.72 -49.50 15.14
C ILE A 26 -5.75 -49.04 14.03
N GLU A 27 -5.00 -47.94 14.25
CA GLU A 27 -4.18 -47.29 13.22
C GLU A 27 -2.74 -47.81 13.20
N LYS A 28 -2.26 -48.20 12.02
CA LYS A 28 -0.91 -48.75 11.84
C LYS A 28 0.15 -47.71 11.46
N ASP A 29 -0.28 -46.54 10.98
CA ASP A 29 0.62 -45.46 10.59
C ASP A 29 1.12 -44.68 11.83
N LYS A 30 2.44 -44.70 12.08
CA LYS A 30 3.07 -44.02 13.22
C LYS A 30 2.75 -42.52 13.29
N TYR A 31 2.63 -41.84 12.15
CA TYR A 31 2.38 -40.40 12.13
C TYR A 31 0.94 -40.06 12.52
N ILE A 32 -0.01 -40.85 11.99
CA ILE A 32 -1.43 -40.71 12.31
C ILE A 32 -1.68 -41.11 13.75
N LYS A 33 -1.06 -42.20 14.22
CA LYS A 33 -1.17 -42.69 15.59
C LYS A 33 -0.75 -41.63 16.62
N SER A 34 0.37 -40.94 16.40
CA SER A 34 0.82 -39.85 17.29
C SER A 34 -0.17 -38.69 17.38
N GLU A 35 -0.91 -38.43 16.31
CA GLU A 35 -1.90 -37.37 16.25
C GLU A 35 -3.25 -37.81 16.86
N LEU A 36 -3.62 -39.07 16.69
CA LEU A 36 -4.78 -39.69 17.35
C LEU A 36 -4.59 -39.77 18.86
N GLU A 37 -3.38 -40.06 19.35
CA GLU A 37 -3.05 -40.04 20.78
C GLU A 37 -3.23 -38.65 21.39
N LYS A 38 -2.87 -37.57 20.66
CA LYS A 38 -3.14 -36.19 21.09
C LYS A 38 -4.64 -35.88 21.08
N ALA A 39 -5.34 -36.34 20.06
CA ALA A 39 -6.77 -36.12 19.90
C ALA A 39 -7.60 -36.87 20.97
N ALA A 40 -7.08 -37.98 21.50
CA ALA A 40 -7.71 -38.74 22.58
C ALA A 40 -7.64 -38.05 23.95
N LEU A 41 -6.70 -37.12 24.17
CA LEU A 41 -6.57 -36.37 25.44
C LEU A 41 -7.73 -35.39 25.67
N ASP A 42 -8.11 -34.63 24.64
CA ASP A 42 -9.29 -33.79 24.64
C ASP A 42 -9.95 -33.79 23.25
N PRO A 43 -10.88 -34.73 23.02
CA PRO A 43 -11.51 -34.90 21.72
C PRO A 43 -12.38 -33.70 21.31
N THR A 44 -12.95 -32.99 22.28
CA THR A 44 -13.85 -31.85 22.03
C THR A 44 -13.08 -30.62 21.56
N TYR A 45 -11.96 -30.32 22.23
CA TYR A 45 -11.06 -29.24 21.84
C TYR A 45 -10.35 -29.56 20.52
N TYR A 46 -9.88 -30.80 20.34
CA TYR A 46 -9.22 -31.23 19.11
C TYR A 46 -10.13 -31.11 17.89
N ARG A 47 -11.42 -31.47 18.01
CA ARG A 47 -12.42 -31.26 16.95
C ARG A 47 -12.54 -29.79 16.56
N GLY A 48 -12.58 -28.89 17.54
CA GLY A 48 -12.63 -27.44 17.31
C GLY A 48 -11.43 -26.95 16.50
N LEU A 49 -10.22 -27.40 16.87
CA LEU A 49 -8.99 -27.10 16.16
C LEU A 49 -9.01 -27.65 14.73
N LEU A 50 -9.34 -28.93 14.55
CA LEU A 50 -9.40 -29.59 13.24
C LEU A 50 -10.34 -28.88 12.27
N VAL A 51 -11.56 -28.52 12.73
CA VAL A 51 -12.53 -27.80 11.90
C VAL A 51 -12.02 -26.40 11.55
N SER A 52 -11.40 -25.71 12.50
CA SER A 52 -10.85 -24.37 12.27
C SER A 52 -9.69 -24.37 11.25
N GLU A 53 -8.79 -25.36 11.34
CA GLU A 53 -7.66 -25.54 10.44
C GLU A 53 -8.10 -25.94 9.03
N LEU A 54 -9.00 -26.93 8.90
CA LEU A 54 -9.55 -27.31 7.59
C LEU A 54 -10.28 -26.14 6.93
N ARG A 55 -11.07 -25.39 7.70
CA ARG A 55 -11.74 -24.17 7.23
C ARG A 55 -10.73 -23.12 6.75
N TYR A 56 -9.62 -22.95 7.45
CA TYR A 56 -8.53 -22.06 7.04
C TYR A 56 -7.93 -22.50 5.70
N HIS A 57 -7.55 -23.78 5.56
CA HIS A 57 -6.93 -24.31 4.33
C HIS A 57 -7.86 -24.24 3.12
N ILE A 58 -9.16 -24.50 3.30
CA ILE A 58 -10.16 -24.39 2.22
C ILE A 58 -10.30 -22.95 1.76
N LYS A 59 -10.33 -21.98 2.69
CA LYS A 59 -10.38 -20.56 2.37
C LYS A 59 -9.11 -20.08 1.65
N GLU A 60 -7.94 -20.52 2.09
CA GLU A 60 -6.67 -20.20 1.41
C GLU A 60 -6.65 -20.74 -0.02
N ARG A 61 -6.97 -22.03 -0.22
CA ARG A 61 -6.96 -22.65 -1.54
C ARG A 61 -7.96 -22.02 -2.51
N ALA A 62 -9.11 -21.56 -2.02
CA ALA A 62 -10.11 -20.87 -2.85
C ALA A 62 -9.63 -19.51 -3.38
N LYS A 63 -8.67 -18.84 -2.71
CA LYS A 63 -8.09 -17.58 -3.15
C LYS A 63 -7.04 -17.76 -4.25
N VAL A 64 -6.39 -18.92 -4.32
CA VAL A 64 -5.31 -19.19 -5.26
C VAL A 64 -5.88 -19.66 -6.61
N LYS A 65 -5.69 -18.85 -7.67
CA LYS A 65 -5.98 -19.27 -9.04
C LYS A 65 -4.84 -20.14 -9.57
N SER A 66 -5.09 -21.43 -9.77
CA SER A 66 -4.14 -22.33 -10.43
C SER A 66 -3.84 -21.86 -11.86
N ARG A 67 -2.56 -21.73 -12.19
CA ARG A 67 -2.07 -21.25 -13.50
C ARG A 67 -1.82 -22.38 -14.51
N SER A 68 -1.92 -23.63 -14.09
CA SER A 68 -1.72 -24.83 -14.92
C SER A 68 -2.89 -25.80 -14.81
N SER A 69 -3.17 -26.53 -15.89
CA SER A 69 -4.20 -27.59 -15.95
C SER A 69 -3.91 -28.72 -14.96
N VAL A 70 -2.64 -29.14 -14.84
CA VAL A 70 -2.20 -30.16 -13.88
C VAL A 70 -2.43 -29.69 -12.44
N GLY A 71 -2.13 -28.42 -12.12
CA GLY A 71 -2.36 -27.87 -10.80
C GLY A 71 -3.86 -27.75 -10.47
N LEU A 72 -4.70 -27.47 -11.46
CA LEU A 72 -6.16 -27.52 -11.34
C LEU A 72 -6.63 -28.95 -11.05
N TYR A 73 -6.18 -29.93 -11.82
CA TYR A 73 -6.54 -31.35 -11.65
C TYR A 73 -6.20 -31.88 -10.26
N VAL A 74 -4.97 -31.68 -9.80
CA VAL A 74 -4.54 -32.11 -8.45
C VAL A 74 -5.36 -31.42 -7.35
N SER A 75 -5.71 -30.14 -7.54
CA SER A 75 -6.53 -29.41 -6.58
C SER A 75 -7.98 -29.91 -6.52
N LEU A 76 -8.52 -30.35 -7.66
CA LEU A 76 -9.86 -30.90 -7.78
C LEU A 76 -9.93 -32.29 -7.13
N ASN A 77 -9.03 -33.21 -7.47
CA ASN A 77 -9.02 -34.55 -6.88
C ASN A 77 -8.88 -34.50 -5.36
N ARG A 78 -8.00 -33.64 -4.84
CA ARG A 78 -7.86 -33.47 -3.39
C ARG A 78 -9.13 -32.90 -2.73
N ALA A 79 -9.83 -32.01 -3.41
CA ALA A 79 -11.10 -31.47 -2.90
C ALA A 79 -12.21 -32.54 -2.93
N GLU A 80 -12.21 -33.39 -3.95
CA GLU A 80 -13.14 -34.51 -4.08
C GLU A 80 -12.93 -35.56 -2.99
N CYS A 81 -11.69 -36.02 -2.76
CA CYS A 81 -11.38 -36.94 -1.67
C CYS A 81 -11.77 -36.39 -0.30
N LEU A 82 -11.59 -35.08 -0.05
CA LEU A 82 -12.03 -34.47 1.21
C LEU A 82 -13.55 -34.42 1.33
N ILE A 83 -14.28 -34.19 0.22
CA ILE A 83 -15.75 -34.23 0.22
C ILE A 83 -16.23 -35.64 0.53
N GLU A 84 -15.61 -36.67 -0.07
CA GLU A 84 -15.92 -38.07 0.21
C GLU A 84 -15.71 -38.41 1.69
N SER A 85 -14.54 -38.12 2.25
CA SER A 85 -14.27 -38.36 3.67
C SER A 85 -15.21 -37.58 4.61
N LEU A 86 -15.62 -36.36 4.26
CA LEU A 86 -16.60 -35.59 5.04
C LEU A 86 -18.03 -36.14 4.91
N ASN A 87 -18.37 -36.76 3.79
CA ASN A 87 -19.68 -37.40 3.57
C ASN A 87 -19.75 -38.75 4.29
N ASP A 88 -18.68 -39.54 4.25
CA ASP A 88 -18.61 -40.82 4.96
C ASP A 88 -18.65 -40.60 6.47
N LEU A 89 -17.98 -39.55 6.96
CA LEU A 89 -18.10 -39.12 8.35
C LEU A 89 -19.52 -38.70 8.75
N GLN A 90 -20.31 -38.14 7.83
CA GLN A 90 -21.70 -37.76 8.09
C GLN A 90 -22.65 -38.96 8.09
N LYS A 91 -22.34 -40.02 7.32
CA LYS A 91 -23.14 -41.24 7.28
C LYS A 91 -22.96 -42.03 8.57
N ASP A 92 -21.72 -42.25 8.98
CA ASP A 92 -21.36 -43.10 10.13
C ASP A 92 -20.39 -42.37 11.09
N PRO A 93 -20.88 -41.44 11.92
CA PRO A 93 -20.04 -40.60 12.78
C PRO A 93 -19.38 -41.34 13.96
N LEU A 94 -19.91 -42.51 14.32
CA LEU A 94 -19.37 -43.37 15.38
C LEU A 94 -18.27 -44.31 14.86
N GLN A 95 -18.02 -44.35 13.55
CA GLN A 95 -16.98 -45.21 12.98
C GLN A 95 -15.61 -44.52 13.09
N PRO A 96 -14.62 -45.08 13.82
CA PRO A 96 -13.32 -44.43 14.01
C PRO A 96 -12.55 -44.20 12.70
N SER A 97 -12.70 -45.10 11.72
CA SER A 97 -12.04 -44.99 10.42
C SER A 97 -12.40 -43.72 9.66
N SER A 98 -13.63 -43.23 9.81
CA SER A 98 -14.11 -42.02 9.13
C SER A 98 -13.41 -40.77 9.68
N TRP A 99 -13.21 -40.71 11.00
CA TRP A 99 -12.42 -39.64 11.64
C TRP A 99 -10.94 -39.74 11.28
N HIS A 100 -10.37 -40.94 11.21
CA HIS A 100 -8.97 -41.15 10.84
C HIS A 100 -8.67 -40.63 9.43
N GLN A 101 -9.57 -40.81 8.46
CA GLN A 101 -9.39 -40.29 7.10
C GLN A 101 -9.33 -38.76 7.05
N VAL A 102 -10.19 -38.07 7.82
CA VAL A 102 -10.19 -36.60 7.89
C VAL A 102 -8.92 -36.08 8.57
N ILE A 103 -8.47 -36.73 9.63
CA ILE A 103 -7.21 -36.40 10.33
C ILE A 103 -6.01 -36.65 9.42
N LYS A 104 -5.99 -37.77 8.68
CA LYS A 104 -4.96 -38.08 7.69
C LYS A 104 -4.87 -37.00 6.60
N PHE A 105 -6.01 -36.50 6.13
CA PHE A 105 -6.04 -35.41 5.16
C PHE A 105 -5.43 -34.12 5.73
N LEU A 106 -5.74 -33.79 6.98
CA LEU A 106 -5.16 -32.63 7.67
C LEU A 106 -3.64 -32.76 7.86
N ILE A 107 -3.13 -33.93 8.24
CA ILE A 107 -1.69 -34.19 8.35
C ILE A 107 -1.01 -33.97 6.98
N GLN A 108 -1.58 -34.49 5.90
CA GLN A 108 -1.05 -34.28 4.55
C GLN A 108 -1.02 -32.79 4.15
N LEU A 109 -2.02 -32.00 4.58
CA LEU A 109 -2.01 -30.55 4.35
C LEU A 109 -0.88 -29.84 5.09
N ARG A 110 -0.65 -30.20 6.37
CA ARG A 110 0.43 -29.64 7.19
C ARG A 110 1.80 -29.98 6.58
N ASP A 111 2.01 -31.22 6.16
CA ASP A 111 3.25 -31.66 5.51
C ASP A 111 3.52 -30.93 4.19
N ASP A 112 2.49 -30.77 3.36
CA ASP A 112 2.61 -30.03 2.10
C ASP A 112 2.97 -28.57 2.34
N GLN A 113 2.37 -27.92 3.34
CA GLN A 113 2.71 -26.55 3.70
C GLN A 113 4.14 -26.44 4.22
N PHE A 114 4.55 -27.36 5.09
CA PHE A 114 5.90 -27.38 5.63
C PHE A 114 6.94 -27.60 4.51
N LYS A 115 6.68 -28.51 3.58
CA LYS A 115 7.52 -28.71 2.38
C LYS A 115 7.59 -27.45 1.52
N GLN A 116 6.47 -26.76 1.33
CA GLN A 116 6.45 -25.48 0.59
C GLN A 116 7.23 -24.38 1.31
N GLN A 117 7.13 -24.28 2.63
CA GLN A 117 7.89 -23.31 3.43
C GLN A 117 9.39 -23.59 3.39
N LYS A 118 9.80 -24.85 3.61
CA LYS A 118 11.19 -25.30 3.44
C LYS A 118 11.71 -25.01 2.04
N TRP A 119 10.90 -25.27 1.01
CA TRP A 119 11.29 -24.97 -0.37
C TRP A 119 11.42 -23.48 -0.64
N LYS A 120 10.52 -22.64 -0.10
CA LYS A 120 10.62 -21.18 -0.19
C LYS A 120 11.88 -20.66 0.49
N GLU A 121 12.18 -21.14 1.69
CA GLU A 121 13.39 -20.78 2.43
C GLU A 121 14.65 -21.21 1.67
N PHE A 122 14.69 -22.45 1.18
CA PHE A 122 15.77 -22.97 0.34
C PHE A 122 15.94 -22.15 -0.94
N TYR A 123 14.83 -21.78 -1.59
CA TYR A 123 14.83 -20.96 -2.80
C TYR A 123 15.37 -19.56 -2.52
N LEU A 124 14.93 -18.89 -1.45
CA LEU A 124 15.42 -17.56 -1.08
C LEU A 124 16.92 -17.57 -0.78
N ARG A 125 17.42 -18.58 -0.07
CA ARG A 125 18.86 -18.75 0.20
C ARG A 125 19.69 -19.02 -1.07
N ASN A 126 19.13 -19.75 -2.03
CA ASN A 126 19.85 -20.20 -3.23
C ASN A 126 19.34 -19.58 -4.54
N GLN A 127 18.65 -18.44 -4.45
CA GLN A 127 17.85 -17.89 -5.56
C GLN A 127 18.65 -17.75 -6.84
N ARG A 128 19.84 -17.16 -6.75
CA ARG A 128 20.73 -16.95 -7.91
C ARG A 128 21.12 -18.27 -8.58
N LYS A 129 21.56 -19.26 -7.80
CA LYS A 129 21.97 -20.58 -8.33
C LYS A 129 20.82 -21.33 -8.99
N ILE A 130 19.63 -21.31 -8.37
CA ILE A 130 18.43 -21.99 -8.89
C ILE A 130 17.93 -21.30 -10.16
N ASP A 131 17.85 -19.97 -10.17
CA ASP A 131 17.41 -19.21 -11.32
C ASP A 131 18.40 -19.34 -12.49
N ASP A 132 19.71 -19.39 -12.22
CA ASP A 132 20.72 -19.62 -13.24
C ASP A 132 20.67 -21.04 -13.81
N GLN A 133 20.47 -22.06 -12.97
CA GLN A 133 20.24 -23.44 -13.44
C GLN A 133 18.96 -23.55 -14.28
N ARG A 134 17.86 -22.93 -13.83
CA ARG A 134 16.61 -22.89 -14.59
C ARG A 134 16.78 -22.17 -15.92
N ARG A 135 17.52 -21.05 -15.95
CA ARG A 135 17.85 -20.34 -17.19
C ARG A 135 18.62 -21.26 -18.13
N LYS A 136 19.63 -21.99 -17.66
CA LYS A 136 20.40 -22.94 -18.49
C LYS A 136 19.53 -24.06 -19.08
N GLN A 137 18.45 -24.46 -18.41
CA GLN A 137 17.53 -25.49 -18.88
C GLN A 137 16.43 -24.97 -19.81
N LEU A 138 16.27 -23.65 -19.97
CA LEU A 138 15.23 -23.08 -20.82
C LEU A 138 15.65 -23.04 -22.29
N PRO A 139 14.74 -23.31 -23.24
CA PRO A 139 15.01 -23.15 -24.65
C PRO A 139 15.47 -21.72 -24.99
N ILE A 140 16.44 -21.57 -25.89
CA ILE A 140 17.05 -20.28 -26.28
C ILE A 140 16.00 -19.23 -26.67
N ARG A 141 14.90 -19.64 -27.33
CA ARG A 141 13.78 -18.75 -27.71
C ARG A 141 13.03 -18.17 -26.51
N VAL A 142 12.88 -18.95 -25.44
CA VAL A 142 12.24 -18.53 -24.19
C VAL A 142 13.19 -17.61 -23.41
N LEU A 143 14.48 -17.92 -23.42
CA LEU A 143 15.53 -17.11 -22.81
C LEU A 143 15.64 -15.72 -23.44
N ARG A 144 15.55 -15.61 -24.77
CA ARG A 144 15.47 -14.33 -25.49
C ARG A 144 14.23 -13.51 -25.11
N ARG A 145 13.07 -14.15 -24.96
CA ARG A 145 11.82 -13.49 -24.51
C ARG A 145 11.86 -13.04 -23.05
N LEU A 146 12.50 -13.82 -22.18
CA LEU A 146 12.66 -13.46 -20.76
C LEU A 146 13.65 -12.32 -20.60
N ASN A 147 14.77 -12.36 -21.33
CA ASN A 147 15.76 -11.28 -21.33
C ASN A 147 15.22 -9.99 -21.98
N SER A 148 14.33 -10.09 -22.97
CA SER A 148 13.67 -8.90 -23.51
C SER A 148 12.72 -8.25 -22.51
N LYS A 149 12.05 -9.04 -21.66
CA LYS A 149 11.17 -8.54 -20.58
C LYS A 149 11.93 -8.06 -19.35
N SER A 150 13.02 -8.71 -18.94
CA SER A 150 13.83 -8.25 -17.80
C SER A 150 14.64 -6.98 -18.12
N SER A 151 14.83 -6.66 -19.40
CA SER A 151 15.42 -5.39 -19.85
C SER A 151 14.45 -4.19 -19.85
N GLU A 152 13.24 -4.30 -19.28
CA GLU A 152 12.32 -3.16 -19.16
C GLU A 152 12.77 -2.09 -18.14
N THR A 153 13.87 -2.30 -17.41
CA THR A 153 14.69 -1.21 -16.83
C THR A 153 15.69 -0.66 -17.85
N ARG A 154 15.33 -0.62 -19.14
CA ARG A 154 16.01 0.21 -20.13
C ARG A 154 15.89 1.64 -19.62
N ARG A 155 17.03 2.26 -19.30
CA ARG A 155 17.16 3.73 -19.30
C ARG A 155 16.47 4.19 -20.58
N GLU A 156 15.30 4.83 -20.46
CA GLU A 156 14.54 5.29 -21.62
C GLU A 156 15.52 6.10 -22.47
N LYS A 157 15.81 5.62 -23.68
CA LYS A 157 16.71 6.35 -24.57
C LYS A 157 16.06 7.71 -24.81
N GLN A 158 16.79 8.78 -24.53
CA GLN A 158 16.30 10.14 -24.76
C GLN A 158 15.81 10.25 -26.20
N PHE A 159 14.65 10.87 -26.43
CA PHE A 159 14.06 10.98 -27.76
C PHE A 159 15.03 11.54 -28.82
N ARG A 160 15.90 12.49 -28.43
CA ARG A 160 16.96 13.04 -29.28
C ARG A 160 17.94 11.98 -29.82
N SER A 161 18.23 10.94 -29.03
CA SER A 161 19.18 9.88 -29.37
C SER A 161 18.64 8.83 -30.35
N LEU A 162 17.34 8.88 -30.66
CA LEU A 162 16.73 7.98 -31.64
C LEU A 162 17.14 8.38 -33.07
N LYS A 163 17.40 7.39 -33.92
CA LYS A 163 17.55 7.59 -35.37
C LYS A 163 16.23 8.10 -35.97
N ALA A 164 16.27 8.73 -37.15
CA ALA A 164 15.09 9.29 -37.83
C ALA A 164 13.90 8.32 -37.90
N ASN A 165 14.12 7.07 -38.33
CA ASN A 165 13.08 6.04 -38.37
C ASN A 165 12.52 5.67 -36.99
N GLY A 166 13.32 5.78 -35.93
CA GLY A 166 12.89 5.60 -34.55
C GLY A 166 12.00 6.75 -34.08
N LYS A 167 12.43 7.99 -34.32
CA LYS A 167 11.62 9.19 -34.01
C LYS A 167 10.26 9.16 -34.70
N PHE A 168 10.21 8.76 -35.97
CA PHE A 168 8.96 8.65 -36.72
C PHE A 168 8.02 7.57 -36.15
N LYS A 169 8.55 6.41 -35.74
CA LYS A 169 7.75 5.35 -35.10
C LYS A 169 7.14 5.81 -33.78
N GLU A 170 7.93 6.50 -32.96
CA GLU A 170 7.45 7.05 -31.69
C GLU A 170 6.40 8.14 -31.92
N LEU A 171 6.62 9.05 -32.88
CA LEU A 171 5.63 10.05 -33.28
C LEU A 171 4.31 9.40 -33.71
N LYS A 172 4.36 8.36 -34.55
CA LYS A 172 3.17 7.63 -34.99
C LYS A 172 2.45 6.96 -33.81
N SER A 173 3.19 6.41 -32.85
CA SER A 173 2.61 5.82 -31.64
C SER A 173 1.95 6.89 -30.77
N ALA A 174 2.62 8.02 -30.56
CA ALA A 174 2.11 9.13 -29.77
C ALA A 174 0.87 9.78 -30.39
N LEU A 175 0.82 9.92 -31.72
CA LEU A 175 -0.37 10.40 -32.44
C LEU A 175 -1.53 9.42 -32.30
N LYS A 176 -1.27 8.11 -32.36
CA LYS A 176 -2.32 7.11 -32.14
C LYS A 176 -2.89 7.21 -30.71
N GLU A 177 -2.04 7.30 -29.70
CA GLU A 177 -2.48 7.53 -28.32
C GLU A 177 -3.25 8.86 -28.20
N SER A 178 -2.78 9.93 -28.85
CA SER A 178 -3.40 11.25 -28.84
C SER A 178 -4.84 11.20 -29.35
N ASN A 179 -5.08 10.56 -30.49
CA ASN A 179 -6.41 10.38 -31.06
C ASN A 179 -7.32 9.51 -30.17
N GLU A 180 -6.78 8.51 -29.49
CA GLU A 180 -7.53 7.68 -28.54
C GLU A 180 -7.96 8.46 -27.29
N GLU A 181 -7.10 9.36 -26.81
CA GLU A 181 -7.38 10.25 -25.67
C GLU A 181 -8.40 11.32 -26.04
N GLU A 182 -8.21 12.03 -27.16
CA GLU A 182 -9.18 12.96 -27.73
C GLU A 182 -10.55 12.32 -27.85
N GLY A 183 -10.65 11.21 -28.59
CA GLY A 183 -11.92 10.52 -28.79
C GLY A 183 -12.55 10.09 -27.47
N PHE A 184 -11.77 9.77 -26.43
CA PHE A 184 -12.31 9.50 -25.10
C PHE A 184 -12.91 10.74 -24.43
N VAL A 185 -12.19 11.86 -24.42
CA VAL A 185 -12.66 13.09 -23.76
C VAL A 185 -13.88 13.67 -24.49
N VAL A 186 -13.83 13.76 -25.82
CA VAL A 186 -14.93 14.27 -26.64
C VAL A 186 -16.19 13.41 -26.45
N ARG A 187 -16.06 12.07 -26.49
CA ARG A 187 -17.20 11.17 -26.24
C ARG A 187 -17.85 11.35 -24.88
N ASN A 188 -17.05 11.50 -23.82
CA ASN A 188 -17.59 11.70 -22.48
C ASN A 188 -18.26 13.06 -22.33
N TYR A 189 -17.72 14.10 -22.98
CA TYR A 189 -18.33 15.41 -23.00
C TYR A 189 -19.67 15.40 -23.76
N LEU A 190 -19.72 14.80 -24.95
CA LEU A 190 -20.96 14.62 -25.72
C LEU A 190 -21.99 13.81 -24.92
N LYS A 191 -21.56 12.75 -24.23
CA LYS A 191 -22.44 11.99 -23.33
C LYS A 191 -23.03 12.88 -22.24
N ARG A 192 -22.22 13.76 -21.65
CA ARG A 192 -22.68 14.71 -20.63
C ARG A 192 -23.72 15.67 -21.21
N LEU A 193 -23.48 16.22 -22.40
CA LEU A 193 -24.44 17.10 -23.07
C LEU A 193 -25.77 16.37 -23.41
N GLN A 194 -25.70 15.09 -23.79
CA GLN A 194 -26.89 14.24 -24.00
C GLN A 194 -27.66 14.03 -22.69
N LEU A 195 -26.96 13.75 -21.59
CA LEU A 195 -27.53 13.57 -20.26
C LEU A 195 -28.26 14.81 -19.76
N GLU A 196 -27.68 15.99 -20.03
CA GLU A 196 -28.25 17.29 -19.69
C GLU A 196 -29.38 17.71 -20.64
N GLY A 197 -29.67 16.94 -21.68
CA GLY A 197 -30.69 17.25 -22.69
C GLY A 197 -30.33 18.40 -23.63
N ARG A 198 -29.05 18.83 -23.65
CA ARG A 198 -28.57 19.93 -24.51
C ARG A 198 -28.40 19.51 -25.96
N ILE A 199 -28.07 18.24 -26.20
CA ILE A 199 -28.04 17.65 -27.54
C ILE A 199 -28.95 16.41 -27.58
N PRO A 200 -29.66 16.18 -28.69
CA PRO A 200 -30.52 15.01 -28.83
C PRO A 200 -29.71 13.72 -28.80
N ASN A 201 -30.28 12.64 -28.25
CA ASN A 201 -29.67 11.31 -28.36
C ASN A 201 -29.53 10.94 -29.84
N PRO A 202 -28.35 10.50 -30.31
CA PRO A 202 -28.12 10.05 -31.67
C PRO A 202 -29.26 9.19 -32.19
N TYR A 203 -29.62 8.12 -31.48
CA TYR A 203 -30.66 7.19 -31.89
C TYR A 203 -32.08 7.77 -32.01
N LYS A 204 -32.29 9.03 -31.62
CA LYS A 204 -33.56 9.76 -31.78
C LYS A 204 -33.53 10.74 -32.96
N LEU A 205 -32.43 10.81 -33.70
CA LEU A 205 -32.30 11.68 -34.87
C LEU A 205 -32.92 11.03 -36.12
N PRO A 206 -33.62 11.82 -36.98
CA PRO A 206 -34.40 11.31 -38.10
C PRO A 206 -33.59 10.75 -39.28
N TYR A 207 -32.28 11.03 -39.37
CA TYR A 207 -31.43 10.69 -40.53
C TYR A 207 -30.34 9.66 -40.24
N ILE A 208 -30.49 8.86 -39.19
CA ILE A 208 -29.54 7.77 -38.91
C ILE A 208 -29.86 6.55 -39.77
N SER A 209 -28.83 5.96 -40.36
CA SER A 209 -28.95 4.77 -41.22
C SER A 209 -29.75 3.64 -40.55
N GLU A 210 -30.64 3.00 -41.30
CA GLU A 210 -31.40 1.84 -40.81
C GLU A 210 -30.49 0.69 -40.35
N SER A 211 -29.25 0.62 -40.86
CA SER A 211 -28.24 -0.35 -40.43
C SER A 211 -27.74 -0.12 -39.00
N LEU A 212 -27.74 1.13 -38.50
CA LEU A 212 -27.44 1.46 -37.10
C LEU A 212 -28.60 1.12 -36.17
N THR A 213 -29.85 1.27 -36.64
CA THR A 213 -31.05 0.84 -35.91
C THR A 213 -31.28 -0.67 -36.00
N LEU A 214 -30.65 -1.41 -36.91
CA LEU A 214 -30.72 -2.88 -37.00
C LEU A 214 -29.64 -3.61 -36.18
N GLN A 215 -28.52 -2.98 -35.81
CA GLN A 215 -27.56 -3.51 -34.83
C GLN A 215 -28.08 -3.49 -33.37
N SER A 216 -29.39 -3.30 -33.19
CA SER A 216 -30.10 -2.93 -31.97
C SER A 216 -30.71 -4.08 -31.17
N LEU A 217 -30.41 -5.35 -31.48
CA LEU A 217 -30.96 -6.52 -30.77
C LEU A 217 -30.66 -6.55 -29.24
N ASN A 218 -29.87 -5.60 -28.72
CA ASN A 218 -29.60 -5.42 -27.29
C ASN A 218 -29.80 -3.97 -26.78
N LEU A 219 -30.57 -3.11 -27.45
CA LEU A 219 -30.79 -1.74 -26.95
C LEU A 219 -32.00 -1.68 -25.99
N PRO A 220 -31.83 -1.18 -24.75
CA PRO A 220 -32.94 -0.98 -23.83
C PRO A 220 -33.82 0.22 -24.22
N ASP A 221 -35.03 0.19 -23.67
CA ASP A 221 -36.17 1.11 -23.79
C ASP A 221 -35.80 2.61 -23.99
N PRO A 222 -36.34 3.33 -25.01
CA PRO A 222 -36.03 4.72 -25.37
C PRO A 222 -36.26 5.79 -24.27
N LYS A 223 -36.86 5.40 -23.14
CA LYS A 223 -37.02 6.22 -21.93
C LYS A 223 -35.83 6.13 -20.96
N LYS A 224 -34.88 5.20 -21.17
CA LYS A 224 -33.66 5.05 -20.36
C LYS A 224 -32.42 5.31 -21.21
N LEU A 225 -31.37 5.86 -20.59
CA LEU A 225 -30.08 6.11 -21.22
C LEU A 225 -29.56 4.86 -21.92
N GLN A 226 -29.43 4.94 -23.26
CA GLN A 226 -29.01 3.81 -24.07
C GLN A 226 -27.49 3.62 -23.98
N PRO A 227 -27.00 2.45 -23.49
CA PRO A 227 -25.60 2.10 -23.54
C PRO A 227 -25.14 2.06 -25.01
N GLY A 228 -24.08 2.79 -25.36
CA GLY A 228 -23.51 2.78 -26.70
C GLY A 228 -23.86 3.98 -27.59
N SER A 229 -24.71 4.91 -27.12
CA SER A 229 -25.02 6.21 -27.77
C SER A 229 -23.82 7.10 -28.04
N THR A 230 -22.69 6.83 -27.37
CA THR A 230 -21.44 7.56 -27.55
C THR A 230 -20.34 6.72 -28.19
N LYS A 231 -20.67 5.61 -28.86
CA LYS A 231 -19.68 4.90 -29.70
C LYS A 231 -19.24 5.81 -30.85
N ALA A 232 -17.96 5.79 -31.21
CA ALA A 232 -17.41 6.63 -32.28
C ALA A 232 -18.23 6.48 -33.58
N SER A 233 -18.45 5.24 -34.02
CA SER A 233 -19.24 4.94 -35.23
C SER A 233 -20.68 5.46 -35.21
N VAL A 234 -21.27 5.69 -34.04
CA VAL A 234 -22.63 6.23 -33.88
C VAL A 234 -22.58 7.75 -33.95
N LEU A 235 -21.59 8.36 -33.29
CA LEU A 235 -21.39 9.81 -33.32
C LEU A 235 -21.01 10.28 -34.73
N ASP A 236 -20.15 9.55 -35.42
CA ASP A 236 -19.70 9.86 -36.79
C ASP A 236 -20.85 9.87 -37.81
N GLN A 237 -21.93 9.11 -37.55
CA GLN A 237 -23.10 9.05 -38.43
C GLN A 237 -24.22 10.00 -38.00
N ALA A 238 -24.28 10.33 -36.71
CA ALA A 238 -25.37 11.11 -36.12
C ALA A 238 -25.08 12.61 -36.04
N TYR A 239 -23.82 12.98 -35.93
CA TYR A 239 -23.38 14.36 -35.79
C TYR A 239 -22.40 14.72 -36.90
N ASP A 240 -22.41 15.99 -37.29
CA ASP A 240 -21.44 16.54 -38.21
C ASP A 240 -20.06 16.56 -37.54
N HIS A 241 -19.12 15.80 -38.11
CA HIS A 241 -17.76 15.69 -37.58
C HIS A 241 -16.97 17.00 -37.73
N ASP A 242 -17.26 17.78 -38.76
CA ASP A 242 -16.60 19.08 -38.96
C ASP A 242 -17.05 20.07 -37.88
N TYR A 243 -18.31 20.00 -37.47
CA TYR A 243 -18.81 20.77 -36.33
C TYR A 243 -18.14 20.34 -35.02
N ILE A 244 -17.97 19.03 -34.78
CA ILE A 244 -17.31 18.51 -33.58
C ILE A 244 -15.88 19.05 -33.50
N LYS A 245 -15.12 18.95 -34.59
CA LYS A 245 -13.73 19.41 -34.66
C LYS A 245 -13.58 20.91 -34.59
N ALA A 246 -14.42 21.65 -35.31
CA ALA A 246 -14.29 23.09 -35.41
C ALA A 246 -14.78 23.80 -34.16
N ILE A 247 -15.81 23.30 -33.47
CA ILE A 247 -16.50 24.03 -32.40
C ILE A 247 -16.41 23.30 -31.06
N ILE A 248 -16.74 22.00 -31.03
CA ILE A 248 -16.84 21.25 -29.75
C ILE A 248 -15.46 21.02 -29.14
N GLU A 249 -14.47 20.61 -29.93
CA GLU A 249 -13.13 20.32 -29.46
C GLU A 249 -12.42 21.57 -28.87
N PRO A 250 -12.35 22.73 -29.57
CA PRO A 250 -11.75 23.94 -28.99
C PRO A 250 -12.56 24.47 -27.80
N GLY A 251 -13.89 24.37 -27.84
CA GLY A 251 -14.75 24.77 -26.72
C GLY A 251 -14.51 23.93 -25.47
N LEU A 252 -14.38 22.61 -25.62
CA LEU A 252 -14.03 21.70 -24.53
C LEU A 252 -12.65 22.02 -23.94
N GLU A 253 -11.65 22.22 -24.80
CA GLU A 253 -10.30 22.60 -24.38
C GLU A 253 -10.32 23.94 -23.62
N TYR A 254 -11.07 24.93 -24.10
CA TYR A 254 -11.23 26.24 -23.47
C TYR A 254 -11.90 26.12 -22.09
N LEU A 255 -13.02 25.39 -21.98
CA LEU A 255 -13.75 25.22 -20.72
C LEU A 255 -12.90 24.55 -19.63
N ILE A 256 -12.13 23.52 -19.99
CA ILE A 256 -11.22 22.84 -19.04
C ILE A 256 -10.12 23.80 -18.57
N ASN A 257 -9.55 24.57 -19.48
CA ASN A 257 -8.51 25.54 -19.12
C ASN A 257 -9.07 26.71 -18.31
N GLN A 258 -10.30 27.12 -18.60
CA GLN A 258 -11.02 28.14 -17.85
C GLN A 258 -11.27 27.69 -16.41
N SER A 259 -11.61 26.41 -16.17
CA SER A 259 -11.75 25.90 -14.80
C SER A 259 -10.43 25.96 -14.02
N PHE A 260 -9.28 25.67 -14.66
CA PHE A 260 -7.98 25.86 -14.02
C PHE A 260 -7.68 27.32 -13.72
N LEU A 261 -8.05 28.23 -14.62
CA LEU A 261 -7.89 29.67 -14.40
C LEU A 261 -8.75 30.15 -13.21
N GLN A 262 -9.98 29.64 -13.09
CA GLN A 262 -10.87 29.91 -11.96
C GLN A 262 -10.27 29.40 -10.64
N GLU A 263 -9.79 28.15 -10.60
CA GLU A 263 -9.10 27.60 -9.42
C GLU A 263 -7.93 28.49 -8.97
N ILE A 264 -7.10 28.95 -9.93
CA ILE A 264 -5.99 29.87 -9.64
C ILE A 264 -6.50 31.21 -9.11
N SER A 265 -7.57 31.75 -9.72
CA SER A 265 -8.17 33.02 -9.30
C SER A 265 -8.71 32.95 -7.88
N GLU A 266 -9.37 31.85 -7.50
CA GLU A 266 -9.89 31.64 -6.15
C GLU A 266 -8.76 31.49 -5.13
N GLU A 267 -7.69 30.79 -5.50
CA GLU A 267 -6.51 30.64 -4.65
C GLU A 267 -5.86 32.00 -4.34
N ILE A 268 -5.77 32.88 -5.33
CA ILE A 268 -5.11 34.19 -5.19
C ILE A 268 -6.01 35.23 -4.54
N SER A 269 -7.28 35.33 -4.97
CA SER A 269 -8.18 36.40 -4.53
C SER A 269 -8.91 36.10 -3.22
N ILE A 270 -9.31 34.84 -2.98
CA ILE A 270 -10.15 34.46 -1.83
C ILE A 270 -9.32 33.78 -0.74
N LYS A 271 -8.49 32.79 -1.10
CA LYS A 271 -7.78 31.97 -0.10
C LYS A 271 -6.52 32.64 0.45
N GLY A 272 -5.81 33.37 -0.41
CA GLY A 272 -4.55 34.02 -0.05
C GLY A 272 -3.41 33.01 0.23
N PRO A 273 -2.30 33.48 0.84
CA PRO A 273 -1.19 32.60 1.19
C PRO A 273 -1.63 31.57 2.23
N LYS A 274 -1.12 30.34 2.10
CA LYS A 274 -1.37 29.28 3.08
C LYS A 274 -0.79 29.69 4.43
N LYS A 275 -1.55 29.44 5.51
CA LYS A 275 -1.13 29.73 6.88
C LYS A 275 -0.44 28.50 7.50
N ALA A 276 0.80 28.68 7.95
CA ALA A 276 1.50 27.70 8.77
C ALA A 276 0.80 27.59 10.13
N ARG A 277 0.33 26.40 10.49
CA ARG A 277 -0.37 26.16 11.76
C ARG A 277 0.34 25.07 12.55
N ILE A 278 0.62 25.36 13.81
CA ILE A 278 1.03 24.34 14.77
C ILE A 278 -0.20 23.47 15.08
N ARG A 279 -0.05 22.16 14.94
CA ARG A 279 -1.05 21.15 15.29
C ARG A 279 -0.53 20.36 16.50
N GLY A 280 -1.47 19.78 17.25
CA GLY A 280 -1.18 18.90 18.37
C GLY A 280 -1.85 17.55 18.18
N THR A 281 -1.20 16.46 18.61
CA THR A 281 -1.80 15.12 18.68
C THR A 281 -1.62 14.51 20.06
N ASN A 282 -2.66 13.85 20.57
CA ASN A 282 -2.67 13.19 21.88
C ASN A 282 -2.47 11.66 21.76
N ALA A 283 -1.88 11.18 20.66
CA ALA A 283 -1.77 9.75 20.39
C ALA A 283 -0.63 9.04 21.17
N GLY A 284 0.19 9.79 21.92
CA GLY A 284 1.34 9.28 22.66
C GLY A 284 1.23 9.49 24.17
N ALA A 285 2.36 9.31 24.88
CA ALA A 285 2.44 9.55 26.33
C ALA A 285 2.23 11.02 26.72
N MET A 286 2.36 11.95 25.77
CA MET A 286 2.06 13.37 25.91
C MET A 286 1.55 13.95 24.60
N THR A 287 0.98 15.16 24.67
CA THR A 287 0.60 15.92 23.48
C THR A 287 1.85 16.30 22.67
N ALA A 288 1.91 15.82 21.43
CA ALA A 288 3.00 16.15 20.51
C ALA A 288 2.61 17.34 19.63
N TYR A 289 3.35 18.44 19.73
CA TYR A 289 3.16 19.62 18.89
C TYR A 289 4.10 19.57 17.68
N PHE A 290 3.56 19.86 16.50
CA PHE A 290 4.33 19.91 15.26
C PHE A 290 3.74 20.93 14.29
N LEU A 291 4.56 21.39 13.34
CA LEU A 291 4.07 22.22 12.24
C LEU A 291 3.32 21.33 11.25
N GLY A 292 2.03 21.58 11.10
CA GLY A 292 1.22 20.90 10.09
C GLY A 292 1.81 21.21 8.70
N PRO A 293 2.08 20.20 7.86
CA PRO A 293 2.72 20.45 6.59
C PRO A 293 1.73 21.19 5.65
N PRO A 294 2.21 22.10 4.78
CA PRO A 294 1.36 22.80 3.82
C PRO A 294 0.80 21.88 2.71
N HIS A 295 1.38 20.68 2.58
CA HIS A 295 0.96 19.55 1.76
C HIS A 295 1.29 18.27 2.53
N ASP A 296 0.38 17.30 2.61
CA ASP A 296 0.55 16.06 3.40
C ASP A 296 1.80 15.28 3.01
N ASP A 297 2.94 15.64 3.61
CA ASP A 297 4.18 14.95 3.36
C ASP A 297 4.21 13.71 4.25
N HIS A 298 3.73 12.60 3.69
CA HIS A 298 3.61 11.31 4.36
C HIS A 298 4.87 10.91 5.15
N HIS A 299 6.06 11.37 4.71
CA HIS A 299 7.31 11.11 5.40
C HIS A 299 7.37 11.75 6.80
N THR A 300 6.97 13.02 6.93
CA THR A 300 6.97 13.75 8.20
C THR A 300 5.96 13.17 9.20
N MET A 301 4.77 12.81 8.70
CA MET A 301 3.77 12.14 9.53
C MET A 301 4.22 10.74 9.95
N LYS A 302 4.93 10.02 9.07
CA LYS A 302 5.53 8.74 9.41
C LYS A 302 6.59 8.87 10.51
N SER A 303 7.46 9.88 10.45
CA SER A 303 8.47 10.08 11.51
C SER A 303 7.82 10.41 12.85
N ILE A 304 6.80 11.26 12.86
CA ILE A 304 6.05 11.59 14.07
C ILE A 304 5.35 10.34 14.64
N ALA A 305 4.71 9.54 13.78
CA ALA A 305 4.06 8.30 14.22
C ALA A 305 5.05 7.28 14.80
N LEU A 306 6.25 7.17 14.23
CA LEU A 306 7.32 6.33 14.75
C LEU A 306 7.81 6.82 16.12
N ASP A 307 7.99 8.13 16.29
CA ASP A 307 8.40 8.71 17.58
C ASP A 307 7.31 8.55 18.64
N ILE A 308 6.04 8.71 18.28
CA ILE A 308 4.90 8.44 19.18
C ILE A 308 4.91 6.97 19.61
N LYS A 309 5.05 6.03 18.67
CA LYS A 309 5.15 4.60 18.98
C LYS A 309 6.36 4.28 19.87
N LYS A 310 7.48 4.98 19.65
CA LYS A 310 8.67 4.86 20.50
C LYS A 310 8.36 5.39 21.92
N SER A 311 7.69 6.54 22.04
CA SER A 311 7.31 7.13 23.33
C SER A 311 6.39 6.21 24.14
N THR A 312 5.37 5.63 23.52
CA THR A 312 4.43 4.72 24.19
C THR A 312 5.14 3.45 24.66
N ARG A 313 6.06 2.94 23.84
CA ARG A 313 6.89 1.78 24.21
C ARG A 313 7.82 2.10 25.38
N LEU A 314 8.53 3.23 25.33
CA LEU A 314 9.43 3.65 26.41
C LEU A 314 8.68 3.92 27.71
N PHE A 315 7.48 4.50 27.62
CA PHE A 315 6.62 4.69 28.78
C PHE A 315 6.21 3.36 29.42
N LYS A 316 5.79 2.40 28.59
CA LYS A 316 5.48 1.03 29.05
C LYS A 316 6.70 0.34 29.66
N LEU A 317 7.86 0.45 29.02
CA LEU A 317 9.12 -0.09 29.53
C LEU A 317 9.46 0.49 30.90
N LYS A 318 9.37 1.82 31.05
CA LYS A 318 9.59 2.52 32.32
C LYS A 318 8.58 2.10 33.38
N HIS A 319 7.32 1.91 33.00
CA HIS A 319 6.26 1.47 33.92
C HIS A 319 6.56 0.07 34.48
N VAL A 320 6.79 -0.91 33.60
CA VAL A 320 7.14 -2.28 33.99
C VAL A 320 8.45 -2.34 34.77
N TRP A 321 9.48 -1.60 34.34
CA TRP A 321 10.77 -1.57 35.03
C TRP A 321 10.67 -1.07 36.48
N ASN A 322 9.83 -0.06 36.74
CA ASN A 322 9.66 0.51 38.08
C ASN A 322 8.47 -0.07 38.87
N MET A 323 7.80 -1.09 38.33
CA MET A 323 6.69 -1.76 38.99
C MET A 323 7.19 -2.47 40.25
N LYS A 324 6.49 -2.26 41.37
CA LYS A 324 6.76 -2.97 42.62
C LYS A 324 5.89 -4.21 42.72
N SER A 325 6.44 -5.26 43.29
CA SER A 325 5.75 -6.53 43.57
C SER A 325 4.47 -6.36 44.41
N THR A 326 4.39 -5.28 45.19
CA THR A 326 3.28 -4.94 46.08
C THR A 326 2.14 -4.17 45.41
N ASP A 327 2.34 -3.60 44.22
CA ASP A 327 1.34 -2.78 43.54
C ASP A 327 0.40 -3.62 42.65
N LYS A 328 -0.63 -4.20 43.29
CA LYS A 328 -1.60 -5.09 42.64
C LYS A 328 -2.37 -4.44 41.50
N VAL A 329 -2.57 -3.11 41.55
CA VAL A 329 -3.32 -2.37 40.52
C VAL A 329 -2.48 -2.26 39.26
N ALA A 330 -1.21 -1.88 39.40
CA ALA A 330 -0.29 -1.83 38.27
C ALA A 330 -0.15 -3.22 37.61
N ILE A 331 -0.01 -4.28 38.41
CA ILE A 331 0.21 -5.65 37.91
C ILE A 331 -0.99 -6.17 37.10
N ALA A 332 -2.22 -5.83 37.51
CA ALA A 332 -3.44 -6.29 36.85
C ALA A 332 -3.62 -5.74 35.42
N HIS A 333 -2.98 -4.61 35.10
CA HIS A 333 -3.10 -3.97 33.78
C HIS A 333 -2.10 -4.49 32.75
N GLU A 334 -1.09 -5.26 33.16
CA GLU A 334 -0.02 -5.73 32.28
C GLU A 334 -0.13 -7.22 31.97
N LYS A 335 0.24 -7.60 30.75
CA LYS A 335 0.21 -9.00 30.31
C LYS A 335 1.41 -9.74 30.90
N ASN A 336 1.14 -10.52 31.95
CA ASN A 336 2.13 -11.40 32.56
C ASN A 336 2.44 -12.61 31.66
N VAL A 337 3.72 -12.96 31.52
CA VAL A 337 4.23 -14.12 30.77
C VAL A 337 5.27 -14.81 31.66
N GLY A 338 4.84 -15.83 32.40
CA GLY A 338 5.68 -16.47 33.42
C GLY A 338 5.93 -15.52 34.60
N ASP A 339 7.21 -15.29 34.90
CA ASP A 339 7.67 -14.42 36.01
C ASP A 339 7.93 -12.97 35.57
N GLY A 340 7.65 -12.62 34.32
CA GLY A 340 7.93 -11.31 33.76
C GLY A 340 6.84 -10.79 32.82
N PHE A 341 7.07 -9.61 32.26
CA PHE A 341 6.08 -8.90 31.46
C PHE A 341 6.55 -8.75 30.01
N ALA A 342 5.65 -9.02 29.06
CA ALA A 342 5.95 -8.90 27.64
C ALA A 342 5.95 -7.44 27.19
N VAL A 343 7.13 -6.90 26.88
CA VAL A 343 7.29 -5.53 26.37
C VAL A 343 7.99 -5.58 25.02
N LYS A 344 7.19 -5.56 23.94
CA LYS A 344 7.72 -5.63 22.58
C LYS A 344 8.68 -4.47 22.26
N GLY A 345 9.81 -4.83 21.69
CA GLY A 345 10.97 -4.05 21.36
C GLY A 345 11.97 -3.91 22.49
N SER A 346 11.64 -4.29 23.74
CA SER A 346 12.51 -4.08 24.91
C SER A 346 13.90 -4.72 24.79
N GLY A 347 14.07 -5.71 23.90
CA GLY A 347 15.27 -6.55 23.85
C GLY A 347 15.31 -7.56 25.02
N GLY A 348 14.17 -7.82 25.66
CA GLY A 348 14.04 -8.82 26.72
C GLY A 348 14.26 -10.26 26.26
N TYR A 349 14.14 -11.21 27.19
CA TYR A 349 14.36 -12.63 26.92
C TYR A 349 13.19 -13.23 26.13
N SER A 350 13.45 -14.28 25.34
CA SER A 350 12.44 -14.98 24.51
C SER A 350 11.92 -14.18 23.30
N ASP A 351 11.21 -14.87 22.40
CA ASP A 351 10.55 -14.31 21.21
C ASP A 351 9.49 -13.25 21.56
N ASP A 352 8.95 -13.31 22.79
CA ASP A 352 7.97 -12.35 23.31
C ASP A 352 8.61 -11.13 24.00
N GLU A 353 9.95 -11.04 24.05
CA GLU A 353 10.73 -9.96 24.66
C GLU A 353 10.27 -9.65 26.10
N VAL A 354 10.34 -10.67 26.94
CA VAL A 354 9.93 -10.65 28.34
C VAL A 354 10.99 -9.95 29.19
N ILE A 355 10.54 -9.01 30.02
CA ILE A 355 11.38 -8.30 30.99
C ILE A 355 10.81 -8.46 32.40
N CYS A 356 11.68 -8.55 33.40
CA CYS A 356 11.27 -8.51 34.80
C CYS A 356 11.34 -7.09 35.36
N THR A 357 10.80 -6.88 36.55
CA THR A 357 10.88 -5.59 37.24
C THR A 357 12.30 -5.32 37.72
N ARG A 358 12.64 -4.05 37.97
CA ARG A 358 13.92 -3.67 38.60
C ARG A 358 14.10 -4.36 39.95
N GLU A 359 13.02 -4.51 40.72
CA GLU A 359 13.02 -5.19 42.02
C GLU A 359 13.48 -6.64 41.90
N PHE A 360 12.99 -7.37 40.89
CA PHE A 360 13.42 -8.73 40.61
C PHE A 360 14.93 -8.81 40.31
N TYR A 361 15.42 -7.96 39.40
CA TYR A 361 16.85 -7.94 39.07
C TYR A 361 17.72 -7.47 40.23
N GLN A 362 17.21 -6.58 41.08
CA GLN A 362 17.91 -6.14 42.29
C GLN A 362 18.05 -7.26 43.30
N ASN A 363 17.00 -8.06 43.51
CA ASN A 363 17.05 -9.24 44.38
C ASN A 363 18.06 -10.28 43.86
N LEU A 364 18.09 -10.50 42.54
CA LEU A 364 19.06 -11.39 41.92
C LEU A 364 20.49 -10.86 42.08
N ALA A 365 20.71 -9.56 41.81
CA ALA A 365 22.00 -8.91 42.01
C ALA A 365 22.47 -8.98 43.47
N ASP A 366 21.56 -8.81 44.43
CA ASP A 366 21.87 -8.92 45.86
C ASP A 366 22.25 -10.35 46.26
N ALA A 367 21.56 -11.35 45.72
CA ALA A 367 21.85 -12.76 45.98
C ALA A 367 23.22 -13.18 45.41
N GLU A 368 23.53 -12.77 44.18
CA GLU A 368 24.84 -13.01 43.55
C GLU A 368 25.97 -12.30 44.30
N ALA A 369 25.77 -11.04 44.69
CA ALA A 369 26.73 -10.30 45.49
C ALA A 369 26.98 -10.95 46.86
N ASP A 370 25.93 -11.48 47.50
CA ASP A 370 26.04 -12.20 48.77
C ASP A 370 26.80 -13.53 48.60
N TRP A 371 26.53 -14.26 47.51
CA TRP A 371 27.23 -15.49 47.17
C TRP A 371 28.71 -15.24 46.88
N GLU A 372 29.04 -14.21 46.09
CA GLU A 372 30.43 -13.83 45.83
C GLU A 372 31.14 -13.36 47.10
N ALA A 373 30.46 -12.65 47.99
CA ALA A 373 31.02 -12.25 49.28
C ALA A 373 31.41 -13.49 50.11
N LEU A 374 30.52 -14.49 50.19
CA LEU A 374 30.76 -15.76 50.88
C LEU A 374 31.89 -16.58 50.24
N MET A 375 31.88 -16.71 48.91
CA MET A 375 32.94 -17.44 48.20
C MET A 375 34.30 -16.78 48.36
N ASN A 376 34.33 -15.45 48.36
CA ASN A 376 35.55 -14.71 48.62
C ASN A 376 36.06 -14.94 50.05
N GLU A 377 35.18 -14.99 51.04
CA GLU A 377 35.52 -15.29 52.43
C GLU A 377 36.13 -16.68 52.58
N VAL A 378 35.49 -17.71 52.01
CA VAL A 378 35.97 -19.11 52.00
C VAL A 378 37.32 -19.25 51.31
N ARG A 379 37.60 -18.47 50.25
CA ARG A 379 38.89 -18.50 49.55
C ARG A 379 40.01 -17.77 50.30
N THR A 380 39.65 -16.83 51.19
CA THR A 380 40.62 -16.02 51.93
C THR A 380 40.84 -16.45 53.38
N SER A 381 40.04 -17.39 53.90
CA SER A 381 40.21 -17.95 55.25
C SER A 381 41.55 -18.67 55.45
N GLU A 382 42.33 -18.91 54.39
CA GLU A 382 43.69 -19.45 54.44
C GLU A 382 44.78 -18.37 54.64
N HIS A 383 44.46 -17.08 54.52
CA HIS A 383 45.43 -15.98 54.61
C HIS A 383 45.16 -15.07 55.82
N VAL A 384 45.89 -15.32 56.91
CA VAL A 384 45.83 -14.55 58.17
C VAL A 384 46.44 -13.16 57.96
N GLY A 385 45.62 -12.20 57.54
CA GLY A 385 46.02 -10.79 57.43
C GLY A 385 44.82 -9.88 57.29
N LYS A 386 44.80 -8.78 58.08
CA LYS A 386 43.72 -7.78 58.25
C LYS A 386 42.77 -7.66 57.05
N MET A 387 41.72 -8.49 57.06
CA MET A 387 40.68 -8.45 56.04
C MET A 387 39.70 -7.31 56.32
N PRO A 388 39.17 -6.64 55.28
CA PRO A 388 38.00 -5.78 55.46
C PRO A 388 36.84 -6.61 56.03
N SER A 389 36.09 -6.03 56.99
CA SER A 389 34.93 -6.70 57.58
C SER A 389 33.98 -7.19 56.49
N PHE A 390 33.53 -8.46 56.59
CA PHE A 390 32.64 -9.12 55.64
C PHE A 390 31.49 -8.21 55.16
N GLU A 391 30.86 -7.49 56.09
CA GLU A 391 29.77 -6.54 55.79
C GLU A 391 30.15 -5.43 54.79
N LYS A 392 31.35 -4.85 54.93
CA LYS A 392 31.85 -3.80 54.02
C LYS A 392 32.09 -4.35 52.63
N LYS A 393 32.65 -5.56 52.52
CA LYS A 393 32.94 -6.21 51.24
C LYS A 393 31.64 -6.64 50.54
N ARG A 394 30.70 -7.21 51.29
CA ARG A 394 29.34 -7.53 50.83
C ARG A 394 28.62 -6.28 50.28
N GLN A 395 28.70 -5.16 50.99
CA GLN A 395 28.06 -3.92 50.55
C GLN A 395 28.73 -3.32 49.29
N GLN A 396 30.04 -3.43 49.15
CA GLN A 396 30.75 -3.04 47.92
C GLN A 396 30.33 -3.90 46.72
N LEU A 397 30.28 -5.22 46.87
CA LEU A 397 29.84 -6.14 45.81
C LEU A 397 28.38 -5.88 45.42
N ARG A 398 27.49 -5.65 46.39
CA ARG A 398 26.10 -5.28 46.11
C ARG A 398 26.00 -4.01 45.28
N ASN A 399 26.78 -2.98 45.59
CA ASN A 399 26.79 -1.74 44.81
C ASN A 399 27.31 -1.98 43.38
N GLN A 400 28.34 -2.83 43.21
CA GLN A 400 28.86 -3.21 41.89
C GLN A 400 27.81 -3.96 41.06
N TRP A 401 27.18 -4.98 41.64
CA TRP A 401 26.13 -5.76 40.97
C TRP A 401 24.87 -4.95 40.66
N ARG A 402 24.56 -3.91 41.44
CA ARG A 402 23.43 -3.00 41.20
C ARG A 402 23.72 -1.91 40.17
N GLN A 403 24.98 -1.56 39.91
CA GLN A 403 25.35 -0.46 39.00
C GLN A 403 24.73 -0.57 37.59
N PRO A 404 24.69 -1.75 36.93
CA PRO A 404 24.02 -1.89 35.63
C PRO A 404 22.53 -1.53 35.65
N LEU A 405 21.85 -1.76 36.78
CA LEU A 405 20.42 -1.44 36.94
C LEU A 405 20.19 0.07 37.00
N GLU A 406 21.13 0.82 37.59
CA GLU A 406 21.09 2.28 37.61
C GLU A 406 21.30 2.85 36.21
N ILE A 407 22.33 2.38 35.50
CA ILE A 407 22.62 2.78 34.11
C ILE A 407 21.40 2.52 33.21
N ALA A 408 20.78 1.35 33.33
CA ALA A 408 19.57 1.01 32.56
C ALA A 408 18.41 1.97 32.86
N THR A 409 18.22 2.31 34.14
CA THR A 409 17.18 3.25 34.57
C THR A 409 17.40 4.66 34.01
N GLU A 410 18.64 5.14 34.05
CA GLU A 410 19.03 6.45 33.49
C GLU A 410 18.83 6.49 31.97
N SER A 411 19.24 5.44 31.26
CA SER A 411 19.06 5.31 29.81
C SER A 411 17.59 5.40 29.39
N ILE A 412 16.71 4.63 30.06
CA ILE A 412 15.26 4.67 29.79
C ILE A 412 14.69 6.09 30.00
N ASN A 413 15.09 6.75 31.09
CA ASN A 413 14.63 8.09 31.42
C ASN A 413 15.13 9.14 30.41
N LEU A 414 16.39 9.06 30.00
CA LEU A 414 17.01 9.98 29.05
C LEU A 414 16.36 9.84 27.67
N GLU A 415 16.13 8.61 27.19
CA GLU A 415 15.44 8.40 25.92
C GLU A 415 14.00 8.93 25.93
N LEU A 416 13.26 8.68 27.01
CA LEU A 416 11.90 9.19 27.16
C LEU A 416 11.90 10.73 27.14
N LYS A 417 12.82 11.35 27.90
CA LYS A 417 12.95 12.80 27.98
C LYS A 417 13.27 13.42 26.62
N ASN A 418 14.20 12.85 25.87
CA ASN A 418 14.56 13.34 24.53
C ASN A 418 13.37 13.35 23.56
N VAL A 419 12.54 12.28 23.59
CA VAL A 419 11.35 12.21 22.74
C VAL A 419 10.30 13.23 23.19
N CYS A 420 10.10 13.40 24.51
CA CYS A 420 9.18 14.38 25.07
C CYS A 420 9.58 15.82 24.76
N ASP A 421 10.85 16.18 24.98
CA ASP A 421 11.36 17.54 24.79
C ASP A 421 11.31 17.97 23.31
N LYS A 422 11.51 17.03 22.38
CA LYS A 422 11.42 17.27 20.93
C LYS A 422 10.07 17.82 20.48
N TYR A 423 8.98 17.36 21.11
CA TYR A 423 7.61 17.71 20.70
C TYR A 423 6.89 18.64 21.68
N LYS A 424 7.60 19.13 22.69
CA LYS A 424 7.07 20.10 23.63
C LYS A 424 6.91 21.46 22.95
N LEU A 425 5.85 22.18 23.32
CA LEU A 425 5.66 23.56 22.89
C LEU A 425 6.85 24.39 23.40
N SER A 426 7.63 24.93 22.48
CA SER A 426 8.85 25.70 22.77
C SER A 426 8.97 26.86 21.79
N ARG A 427 9.78 27.86 22.15
CA ARG A 427 10.04 29.03 21.30
C ARG A 427 10.54 28.62 19.91
N ALA A 428 11.36 27.57 19.83
CA ALA A 428 11.88 27.04 18.58
C ALA A 428 10.80 26.61 17.58
N ILE A 429 9.66 26.06 18.04
CA ILE A 429 8.54 25.70 17.14
C ILE A 429 7.87 26.95 16.57
N PHE A 430 7.76 28.02 17.35
CA PHE A 430 7.21 29.30 16.89
C PHE A 430 8.16 30.01 15.93
N ASP A 431 9.46 30.04 16.22
CA ASP A 431 10.48 30.59 15.33
C ASP A 431 10.43 29.86 13.98
N ARG A 432 10.35 28.52 14.02
CA ARG A 432 10.20 27.70 12.82
C ARG A 432 8.86 27.93 12.10
N GLN A 433 7.79 28.27 12.82
CA GLN A 433 6.50 28.63 12.22
C GLN A 433 6.62 29.89 11.37
N ILE A 434 7.32 30.91 11.88
CA ILE A 434 7.55 32.18 11.20
C ILE A 434 8.35 31.94 9.92
N GLU A 435 9.47 31.22 10.01
CA GLU A 435 10.30 30.86 8.84
C GLU A 435 9.48 30.16 7.74
N VAL A 436 8.63 29.22 8.13
CA VAL A 436 7.76 28.50 7.18
C VAL A 436 6.69 29.43 6.61
N GLN A 437 6.14 30.35 7.41
CA GLN A 437 5.16 31.32 6.92
C GLN A 437 5.77 32.28 5.89
N ASP A 438 6.99 32.76 6.12
CA ASP A 438 7.69 33.65 5.20
C ASP A 438 7.98 32.96 3.86
N ALA A 439 8.40 31.68 3.90
CA ALA A 439 8.58 30.88 2.70
C ALA A 439 7.26 30.67 1.92
N LEU A 440 6.15 30.47 2.62
CA LEU A 440 4.82 30.33 1.99
C LEU A 440 4.33 31.65 1.39
N ASN A 441 4.61 32.79 2.04
CA ASN A 441 4.27 34.11 1.53
C ASN A 441 5.05 34.42 0.24
N ALA A 442 6.37 34.17 0.24
CA ALA A 442 7.20 34.39 -0.94
C ALA A 442 6.74 33.55 -2.15
N GLN A 443 6.38 32.28 -1.94
CA GLN A 443 5.82 31.43 -3.01
C GLN A 443 4.46 31.93 -3.51
N PHE A 444 3.63 32.47 -2.62
CA PHE A 444 2.36 33.07 -2.98
C PHE A 444 2.55 34.33 -3.83
N GLU A 445 3.46 35.23 -3.44
CA GLU A 445 3.78 36.45 -4.18
C GLU A 445 4.30 36.15 -5.58
N GLU A 446 5.21 35.19 -5.72
CA GLU A 446 5.71 34.74 -7.03
C GLU A 446 4.56 34.22 -7.90
N ARG A 447 3.64 33.44 -7.31
CA ARG A 447 2.48 32.90 -8.03
C ARG A 447 1.48 34.00 -8.41
N ALA A 448 1.24 34.95 -7.53
CA ALA A 448 0.35 36.09 -7.77
C ALA A 448 0.89 36.99 -8.88
N SER A 449 2.20 37.29 -8.88
CA SER A 449 2.88 38.01 -9.95
C SER A 449 2.75 37.30 -11.30
N ARG A 450 3.02 35.99 -11.35
CA ARG A 450 2.82 35.19 -12.57
C ARG A 450 1.38 35.21 -13.07
N TYR A 451 0.41 35.17 -12.17
CA TYR A 451 -1.01 35.24 -12.54
C TYR A 451 -1.43 36.63 -13.05
N SER A 452 -0.92 37.69 -12.44
CA SER A 452 -1.14 39.07 -12.91
C SER A 452 -0.61 39.26 -14.33
N ASN A 453 0.62 38.79 -14.60
CA ASN A 453 1.22 38.87 -15.93
C ASN A 453 0.46 38.01 -16.96
N LEU A 454 -0.05 36.84 -16.55
CA LEU A 454 -0.95 36.03 -17.37
C LEU A 454 -2.21 36.81 -17.74
N LEU A 455 -2.89 37.44 -16.77
CA LEU A 455 -4.11 38.20 -17.03
C LEU A 455 -3.87 39.38 -17.97
N GLN A 456 -2.74 40.05 -17.86
CA GLN A 456 -2.36 41.12 -18.78
C GLN A 456 -2.17 40.58 -20.20
N ALA A 457 -1.40 39.50 -20.38
CA ALA A 457 -1.22 38.87 -21.68
C ALA A 457 -2.55 38.38 -22.31
N LEU A 458 -3.46 37.82 -21.50
CA LEU A 458 -4.77 37.38 -21.98
C LEU A 458 -5.66 38.55 -22.44
N LYS A 459 -5.53 39.73 -21.80
CA LYS A 459 -6.24 40.96 -22.19
C LYS A 459 -5.64 41.58 -23.45
N ASP A 460 -4.33 41.71 -23.51
CA ASP A 460 -3.62 42.35 -24.63
C ASP A 460 -3.86 41.58 -25.95
N ASP A 461 -3.91 40.25 -25.87
CA ASP A 461 -4.19 39.39 -27.01
C ASP A 461 -5.69 39.06 -27.17
N ASN A 462 -6.61 39.56 -26.32
CA ASN A 462 -8.04 39.24 -26.37
C ASN A 462 -8.34 37.73 -26.55
N VAL A 463 -7.91 36.90 -25.60
CA VAL A 463 -8.00 35.43 -25.73
C VAL A 463 -9.44 34.91 -25.52
N PHE A 464 -10.00 34.28 -26.55
CA PHE A 464 -11.29 33.56 -26.53
C PHE A 464 -11.14 32.14 -27.10
N MET A 465 -12.26 31.41 -27.23
CA MET A 465 -12.31 29.99 -27.61
C MET A 465 -11.53 29.62 -28.88
N HIS A 466 -11.54 30.49 -29.89
CA HIS A 466 -10.85 30.31 -31.18
C HIS A 466 -9.72 31.32 -31.40
N SER A 467 -9.05 31.74 -30.32
CA SER A 467 -7.97 32.73 -30.41
C SER A 467 -6.82 32.28 -31.32
N GLU A 468 -6.66 30.97 -31.55
CA GLU A 468 -5.69 30.41 -32.49
C GLU A 468 -5.84 30.87 -33.94
N LEU A 469 -7.05 31.28 -34.34
CA LEU A 469 -7.35 31.71 -35.71
C LEU A 469 -7.08 33.21 -35.95
N VAL A 470 -6.94 33.99 -34.87
CA VAL A 470 -6.94 35.46 -34.94
C VAL A 470 -5.66 36.06 -34.39
N ASN A 471 -5.01 35.39 -33.42
CA ASN A 471 -3.86 35.95 -32.70
C ASN A 471 -2.51 35.45 -33.24
N PHE A 472 -2.07 36.02 -34.35
CA PHE A 472 -0.77 35.67 -34.96
C PHE A 472 0.42 36.49 -34.42
N LYS A 473 0.20 37.47 -33.53
CA LYS A 473 1.27 38.31 -32.97
C LYS A 473 2.33 37.49 -32.23
N HIS A 474 1.90 36.41 -31.57
CA HIS A 474 2.77 35.51 -30.80
C HIS A 474 2.44 34.07 -31.14
N PRO A 475 2.96 33.52 -32.26
CA PRO A 475 2.60 32.19 -32.71
C PRO A 475 3.16 31.10 -31.80
N VAL A 476 2.63 29.89 -31.95
CA VAL A 476 3.17 28.69 -31.29
C VAL A 476 4.48 28.29 -31.95
N GLU A 477 5.54 28.17 -31.16
CA GLU A 477 6.91 27.89 -31.63
C GLU A 477 7.32 26.41 -31.49
N GLN A 478 6.57 25.63 -30.70
CA GLN A 478 6.91 24.23 -30.41
C GLN A 478 6.07 23.27 -31.27
N GLY A 479 6.75 22.44 -32.06
CA GLY A 479 6.14 21.36 -32.83
C GLY A 479 6.10 20.05 -32.06
N TYR A 480 5.76 18.97 -32.75
CA TYR A 480 5.62 17.65 -32.14
C TYR A 480 6.92 17.07 -31.62
N PHE A 481 8.04 17.31 -32.31
CA PHE A 481 9.32 16.76 -31.90
C PHE A 481 9.82 17.38 -30.59
N GLU A 482 9.66 18.69 -30.41
CA GLU A 482 10.00 19.38 -29.16
C GLU A 482 9.08 18.94 -28.03
N ALA A 483 7.77 18.82 -28.30
CA ALA A 483 6.79 18.37 -27.32
C ALA A 483 7.06 16.94 -26.85
N LEU A 484 7.37 16.02 -27.76
CA LEU A 484 7.77 14.64 -27.43
C LEU A 484 9.04 14.63 -26.59
N GLU A 485 10.04 15.41 -26.99
CA GLU A 485 11.28 15.45 -26.25
C GLU A 485 11.08 15.90 -24.79
N ALA A 486 10.31 16.98 -24.59
CA ALA A 486 9.97 17.46 -23.26
C ALA A 486 9.19 16.41 -22.44
N ASP A 487 8.39 15.57 -23.09
CA ASP A 487 7.63 14.51 -22.42
C ASP A 487 8.49 13.28 -22.07
N TYR A 488 9.51 12.96 -22.88
CA TYR A 488 10.48 11.91 -22.56
C TYR A 488 11.38 12.27 -21.37
N ALA A 489 11.56 13.55 -21.08
CA ALA A 489 12.27 14.00 -19.88
C ALA A 489 11.46 13.76 -18.59
N ARG A 490 10.17 13.42 -18.69
CA ARG A 490 9.28 13.18 -17.55
C ARG A 490 9.29 11.71 -17.13
N SER A 491 9.01 11.46 -15.85
CA SER A 491 8.80 10.10 -15.36
C SER A 491 7.61 9.44 -16.06
N SER A 492 7.61 8.12 -16.19
CA SER A 492 6.56 7.37 -16.91
C SER A 492 5.13 7.69 -16.45
N LYS A 493 4.94 7.97 -15.15
CA LYS A 493 3.65 8.37 -14.55
C LYS A 493 3.26 9.83 -14.78
N SER A 494 4.19 10.67 -15.24
CA SER A 494 3.97 12.12 -15.44
C SER A 494 4.00 12.54 -16.91
N LYS A 495 4.21 11.58 -17.82
CA LYS A 495 4.09 11.76 -19.28
C LYS A 495 2.69 12.27 -19.64
N ARG A 496 2.64 13.34 -20.41
CA ARG A 496 1.42 14.05 -20.83
C ARG A 496 1.04 13.74 -22.27
N GLY A 497 1.95 13.24 -23.10
CA GLY A 497 1.73 13.06 -24.54
C GLY A 497 1.73 14.38 -25.32
N ILE A 498 1.34 14.30 -26.59
CA ILE A 498 1.27 15.41 -27.55
C ILE A 498 -0.18 15.81 -27.85
N SER A 499 -0.37 16.94 -28.54
CA SER A 499 -1.69 17.33 -29.07
C SER A 499 -2.08 16.52 -30.30
N VAL A 500 -3.36 16.55 -30.68
CA VAL A 500 -3.90 15.90 -31.89
C VAL A 500 -3.45 16.60 -33.17
N VAL A 501 -3.38 17.93 -33.11
CA VAL A 501 -3.01 18.81 -34.22
C VAL A 501 -1.70 19.54 -33.88
N GLU A 502 -0.78 19.59 -34.85
CA GLU A 502 0.44 20.38 -34.77
C GLU A 502 0.08 21.82 -35.10
N ARG A 503 0.32 22.73 -34.16
CA ARG A 503 -0.11 24.13 -34.27
C ARG A 503 1.05 25.08 -34.52
N LEU A 504 2.17 24.59 -35.03
CA LEU A 504 3.35 25.42 -35.30
C LEU A 504 2.97 26.59 -36.22
N GLY A 505 3.24 27.82 -35.77
CA GLY A 505 2.89 29.03 -36.52
C GLY A 505 1.45 29.53 -36.35
N MET A 506 0.55 28.77 -35.71
CA MET A 506 -0.81 29.23 -35.39
C MET A 506 -0.82 30.15 -34.17
N GLY A 507 -1.91 30.88 -33.97
CA GLY A 507 -2.10 31.67 -32.76
C GLY A 507 -2.19 30.83 -31.49
N LYS A 508 -1.92 31.46 -30.34
CA LYS A 508 -1.97 30.80 -29.03
C LYS A 508 -3.42 30.68 -28.52
N LYS A 509 -3.72 29.54 -27.91
CA LYS A 509 -4.95 29.27 -27.14
C LYS A 509 -4.72 29.58 -25.66
N LEU A 510 -5.81 29.68 -24.88
CA LEU A 510 -5.75 29.84 -23.42
C LEU A 510 -4.78 28.82 -22.75
N GLY A 511 -4.81 27.56 -23.19
CA GLY A 511 -3.91 26.51 -22.69
C GLY A 511 -2.42 26.81 -22.91
N ASP A 512 -2.07 27.52 -23.98
CA ASP A 512 -0.69 27.89 -24.31
C ASP A 512 -0.18 29.03 -23.42
N TYR A 513 -1.04 30.01 -23.12
CA TYR A 513 -0.72 31.05 -22.13
C TYR A 513 -0.55 30.45 -20.74
N LEU A 514 -1.47 29.57 -20.31
CA LEU A 514 -1.33 28.85 -19.05
C LEU A 514 -0.01 28.05 -18.98
N ALA A 515 0.39 27.41 -20.08
CA ALA A 515 1.67 26.71 -20.17
C ALA A 515 2.87 27.66 -20.04
N LEU A 516 2.84 28.80 -20.74
CA LEU A 516 3.90 29.80 -20.75
C LEU A 516 4.16 30.37 -19.35
N PHE A 517 3.11 30.62 -18.58
CA PHE A 517 3.19 31.09 -17.19
C PHE A 517 3.34 29.97 -16.14
N LYS A 518 3.61 28.73 -16.59
CA LYS A 518 3.84 27.53 -15.77
C LYS A 518 2.65 27.15 -14.87
N PHE A 519 1.43 27.41 -15.32
CA PHE A 519 0.21 26.93 -14.67
C PHE A 519 -0.21 25.56 -15.19
N ARG A 520 -1.21 24.96 -14.54
CA ARG A 520 -1.85 23.74 -15.03
C ARG A 520 -2.64 24.07 -16.29
N PHE A 521 -2.50 23.23 -17.30
CA PHE A 521 -3.18 23.40 -18.58
C PHE A 521 -3.50 22.04 -19.20
N PHE A 522 -4.44 22.06 -20.12
CA PHE A 522 -4.87 20.95 -20.95
C PHE A 522 -4.80 21.36 -22.42
N GLN A 523 -4.43 20.40 -23.26
CA GLN A 523 -4.54 20.49 -24.71
C GLN A 523 -5.15 19.18 -25.19
N ILE A 524 -6.03 19.26 -26.18
CA ILE A 524 -6.70 18.07 -26.70
C ILE A 524 -5.68 17.08 -27.27
N GLY A 525 -5.89 15.78 -27.01
CA GLY A 525 -4.96 14.70 -27.35
C GLY A 525 -3.93 14.35 -26.28
N ARG A 526 -3.70 15.24 -25.31
CA ARG A 526 -2.84 14.89 -24.16
C ARG A 526 -3.53 13.89 -23.26
N ARG A 527 -2.74 13.00 -22.64
CA ARG A 527 -3.20 11.98 -21.69
C ARG A 527 -4.05 12.61 -20.59
N TYR A 528 -5.34 12.24 -20.58
CA TYR A 528 -6.36 12.82 -19.71
C TYR A 528 -7.13 11.76 -18.91
N ARG A 529 -7.13 10.50 -19.35
CA ARG A 529 -7.84 9.38 -18.69
C ARG A 529 -7.51 9.17 -17.21
N GLU A 530 -6.28 9.43 -16.78
CA GLU A 530 -5.86 9.22 -15.37
C GLU A 530 -6.19 10.39 -14.44
N ARG A 531 -6.60 11.55 -14.99
CA ARG A 531 -6.68 12.81 -14.22
C ARG A 531 -8.09 13.14 -13.70
N PHE A 532 -9.12 12.45 -14.16
CA PHE A 532 -10.49 12.52 -13.61
C PHE A 532 -10.91 11.16 -13.08
N ARG A 533 -11.29 11.11 -11.81
CA ARG A 533 -12.20 10.07 -11.31
C ARG A 533 -13.60 10.55 -11.66
N PHE A 534 -14.17 10.04 -12.75
CA PHE A 534 -15.56 10.31 -13.13
C PHE A 534 -16.52 9.48 -12.27
#